data_AF-A0A937PQ93-F1
#
_entry.id   AF-A0A937PQ93-F1
#
_cell.length_a   1.000
_cell.length_b   1.000
_cell.length_c   1.000
_cell.angle_alpha   90.00
_cell.angle_beta   90.00
_cell.angle_gamma   90.00
#
_symmetry.space_group_name_H-M   'P 1'
#
loop_
_entity.id
_entity.type
_entity.pdbx_description
1 polymer ?
#
loop_
_entity_poly.entity_id
_entity_poly.type
_entity_poly.pdbx_seq_one_letter_code
_entity_poly.pdbx_strand_id
1 'polypeptide(L)' 'MNKATFAIKINERVISNFKTFCDSHGIKYSFFVEEAIRRKLEEEELKEDLLDLKTLREEEKEAIPFEEYLRQRGV' A
#
# COMPACT_ATOMS: atom_id res chain seq x y z
N MET A 1 -11.96 -6.53 -16.00
CA MET A 1 -10.96 -5.56 -15.51
C MET A 1 -10.31 -4.89 -16.70
N ASN A 2 -10.32 -3.55 -16.74
CA ASN A 2 -9.65 -2.79 -17.78
C ASN A 2 -8.15 -2.81 -17.52
N LYS A 3 -7.35 -3.14 -18.52
CA LYS A 3 -5.88 -3.05 -18.45
C LYS A 3 -5.45 -1.70 -19.00
N ALA A 4 -4.53 -1.04 -18.31
CA ALA A 4 -3.91 0.20 -18.77
C ALA A 4 -2.41 -0.03 -19.03
N THR A 5 -1.85 0.70 -19.98
CA THR A 5 -0.41 0.71 -20.22
C THR A 5 0.23 1.81 -19.39
N PHE A 6 1.23 1.46 -18.59
CA PHE A 6 2.02 2.38 -17.79
C PHE A 6 3.50 2.22 -18.19
N ALA A 7 4.15 3.32 -18.55
CA ALA A 7 5.54 3.33 -18.99
C ALA A 7 6.40 4.16 -18.03
N ILE A 8 7.47 3.56 -17.52
CA ILE A 8 8.40 4.17 -16.58
C ILE A 8 9.85 3.88 -16.96
N LYS A 9 10.75 4.79 -16.58
CA LYS A 9 12.19 4.57 -16.68
C LYS A 9 12.67 3.84 -15.43
N ILE A 10 13.35 2.71 -15.63
CA ILE A 10 13.93 1.89 -14.58
C ILE A 10 15.42 1.76 -14.85
N ASN A 11 16.22 1.66 -13.79
CA ASN A 11 17.65 1.40 -13.91
C ASN A 11 17.92 0.10 -14.70
N GLU A 12 18.87 0.15 -15.62
CA GLU A 12 19.19 -0.96 -16.52
C GLU A 12 19.60 -2.25 -15.77
N ARG A 13 20.38 -2.13 -14.68
CA ARG A 13 20.78 -3.27 -13.86
C ARG A 13 19.57 -3.95 -13.21
N VAL A 14 18.60 -3.15 -12.77
CA VAL A 14 17.37 -3.66 -12.15
C VAL A 14 16.53 -4.41 -13.18
N ILE A 15 16.38 -3.87 -14.40
CA ILE A 15 15.67 -4.59 -15.48
C ILE A 15 16.39 -5.89 -15.84
N SER A 16 17.72 -5.89 -15.93
CA SER A 16 18.49 -7.10 -16.23
C SER A 16 18.24 -8.19 -15.17
N ASN A 17 18.34 -7.84 -13.89
CA ASN A 17 18.09 -8.79 -12.79
C ASN A 17 16.64 -9.30 -12.78
N PHE A 18 15.68 -8.40 -13.01
CA PHE A 18 14.26 -8.72 -13.08
C PHE A 18 13.94 -9.73 -14.19
N LYS A 19 14.47 -9.50 -15.41
CA LYS A 19 14.26 -10.41 -16.55
C LYS A 19 14.84 -11.79 -16.26
N THR A 20 16.10 -11.85 -15.85
CA THR A 20 16.77 -13.12 -15.51
C THR A 20 16.01 -13.88 -14.41
N PHE A 21 15.52 -13.17 -13.39
CA PHE A 21 14.73 -13.77 -12.31
C PHE A 21 13.40 -14.35 -12.83
N CYS A 22 12.65 -13.57 -13.60
CA CYS A 22 11.37 -14.03 -14.13
C CYS A 22 11.52 -15.20 -15.10
N ASP A 23 12.53 -15.16 -15.96
CA ASP A 23 12.81 -16.21 -16.95
C ASP A 23 13.22 -17.52 -16.26
N SER A 24 14.08 -17.45 -15.23
CA SER A 24 14.51 -18.62 -14.45
C SER A 24 13.40 -19.27 -13.62
N HIS A 25 12.37 -18.51 -13.24
CA HIS A 25 11.25 -19.00 -12.41
C HIS A 25 9.96 -19.24 -13.23
N GLY A 26 9.98 -18.99 -14.54
CA GLY A 26 8.79 -19.15 -15.39
C GLY A 26 7.66 -18.17 -15.08
N ILE A 27 7.99 -16.97 -14.59
CA ILE A 27 7.01 -15.97 -14.13
C ILE A 27 6.79 -14.92 -15.23
N LYS A 28 5.53 -14.54 -15.48
CA LYS A 28 5.21 -13.45 -16.41
C LYS A 28 5.58 -12.10 -15.81
N TYR A 29 6.24 -11.26 -16.59
CA TYR A 29 6.70 -9.93 -16.16
C TYR A 29 5.55 -9.06 -15.64
N SER A 30 4.42 -9.04 -16.35
CA SER A 30 3.25 -8.26 -15.94
C SER A 30 2.71 -8.70 -14.58
N PHE A 31 2.67 -10.01 -14.32
CA PHE A 31 2.19 -10.55 -13.06
C PHE A 31 3.12 -10.17 -11.90
N PHE A 32 4.44 -10.31 -12.10
CA PHE A 32 5.41 -9.92 -11.09
C PHE A 32 5.32 -8.43 -10.74
N VAL A 33 5.23 -7.57 -11.76
CA VAL A 33 5.17 -6.11 -11.55
C VAL A 33 3.85 -5.71 -10.88
N GLU A 34 2.72 -6.29 -11.31
CA GLU A 34 1.41 -6.01 -10.73
C GLU A 34 1.35 -6.41 -9.24
N GLU A 35 1.86 -7.60 -8.90
CA GLU A 35 1.97 -8.05 -7.52
C GLU A 35 2.92 -7.19 -6.69
N ALA A 36 4.07 -6.81 -7.25
CA ALA A 36 5.03 -5.95 -6.55
C ALA A 36 4.43 -4.57 -6.25
N ILE A 37 3.70 -3.97 -7.20
CA ILE A 37 3.02 -2.69 -7.00
C ILE A 37 1.95 -2.83 -5.91
N ARG A 38 1.08 -3.84 -5.99
CA ARG A 38 0.01 -4.07 -5.02
C ARG A 38 0.56 -4.21 -3.60
N ARG A 39 1.54 -5.10 -3.40
CA ARG A 39 2.16 -5.30 -2.09
C ARG A 39 2.83 -4.05 -1.57
N LYS A 40 3.49 -3.28 -2.44
CA LYS A 40 4.18 -2.07 -2.02
C LYS A 40 3.21 -0.98 -1.59
N LEU A 41 2.04 -0.88 -2.23
CA LEU A 41 0.96 0.01 -1.78
C LEU A 41 0.44 -0.40 -0.40
N GLU A 42 0.09 -1.67 -0.22
CA GLU A 42 -0.38 -2.21 1.07
C GLU A 42 0.64 -1.95 2.20
N GLU A 43 1.93 -2.08 1.93
CA GLU A 43 2.99 -1.77 2.90
C GLU A 43 3.08 -0.29 3.27
N GLU A 44 2.92 0.63 2.32
CA GLU A 44 3.00 2.07 2.60
C GLU A 44 1.73 2.55 3.32
N GLU A 45 0.54 2.06 2.95
CA GLU A 45 -0.72 2.33 3.66
C GLU A 45 -0.61 1.89 5.13
N LEU A 46 -0.11 0.68 5.39
CA LEU A 46 0.09 0.19 6.76
C LEU A 46 1.06 1.06 7.57
N LYS A 47 2.11 1.59 6.92
CA LYS A 47 3.06 2.49 7.61
C LYS A 47 2.41 3.82 7.97
N GLU A 48 1.59 4.36 7.07
CA GLU A 48 0.83 5.58 7.32
C GLU A 48 -0.12 5.37 8.50
N ASP A 49 -0.91 4.29 8.50
CA ASP A 49 -1.80 3.94 9.60
C ASP A 49 -1.06 3.82 10.94
N LEU A 50 0.09 3.15 10.96
CA LEU A 50 0.90 3.01 12.17
C LEU A 50 1.48 4.36 12.65
N LEU A 51 1.83 5.25 11.73
CA LEU A 51 2.31 6.58 12.05
C LEU A 51 1.19 7.42 12.66
N ASP A 52 -0.02 7.35 12.09
CA ASP A 52 -1.20 8.03 12.61
C ASP A 52 -1.55 7.53 14.00
N LEU A 53 -1.59 6.20 14.22
CA LEU A 53 -1.81 5.63 15.55
C LEU A 53 -0.79 6.11 16.58
N LYS A 54 0.47 6.29 16.17
CA LYS A 54 1.52 6.79 17.06
C LYS A 54 1.35 8.28 17.37
N THR A 55 1.00 9.09 16.39
CA THR A 55 0.89 10.55 16.51
C THR A 55 -0.39 10.97 17.23
N LEU A 56 -1.50 10.30 16.94
CA LEU A 56 -2.81 10.57 17.53
C LEU A 56 -3.02 9.91 18.90
N ARG A 57 -2.04 9.14 19.39
CA ARG A 57 -2.13 8.48 20.69
C ARG A 57 -2.42 9.43 21.85
N GLU A 58 -1.89 10.66 21.79
CA GLU A 58 -2.15 11.66 22.84
C GLU A 58 -3.60 12.17 22.83
N GLU A 59 -4.30 12.05 21.69
CA GLU A 59 -5.70 12.45 21.54
C GLU A 59 -6.66 11.42 22.18
N GLU A 60 -6.21 10.20 22.50
CA GLU A 60 -7.03 9.19 23.17
C GLU A 60 -7.61 9.68 24.52
N LYS A 61 -6.92 10.62 25.19
CA LYS A 61 -7.37 11.21 26.46
C LYS A 61 -8.64 12.06 26.31
N GLU A 62 -8.84 12.61 25.12
CA GLU A 62 -10.00 13.45 24.77
C GLU A 62 -11.11 12.61 24.13
N ALA A 63 -10.94 11.29 24.02
CA ALA A 63 -11.93 10.40 23.44
C ALA A 63 -13.20 10.33 24.32
N ILE A 64 -14.35 10.51 23.68
CA ILE A 64 -15.67 10.34 24.30
C ILE A 64 -16.23 8.94 24.03
N PRO A 65 -17.12 8.42 24.90
CA PRO A 65 -17.84 7.18 24.64
C PRO A 65 -18.59 7.21 23.29
N PHE A 66 -18.63 6.08 22.61
CA PHE A 66 -19.22 5.99 21.27
C PHE A 66 -20.71 6.39 21.25
N GLU A 67 -21.46 6.05 22.30
CA GLU A 67 -22.86 6.43 22.45
C GLU A 67 -23.03 7.95 22.60
N GLU A 68 -22.08 8.63 23.25
CA GLU A 68 -22.08 10.08 23.40
C GLU A 68 -21.78 10.76 22.05
N TYR A 69 -20.81 10.23 21.31
CA TYR A 69 -20.51 10.68 19.95
C TYR A 69 -21.72 10.59 19.00
N LEU A 70 -22.44 9.45 19.03
CA LEU A 70 -23.64 9.25 18.20
C LEU A 70 -24.75 10.25 18.55
N ARG A 71 -24.99 10.47 19.85
CA ARG A 71 -25.95 11.49 20.33
C ARG A 71 -25.59 12.90 19.85
N GLN A 72 -24.31 13.28 19.88
CA GLN A 72 -23.86 14.58 19.37
C GLN A 72 -24.06 14.72 17.85
N ARG A 73 -24.00 13.61 17.10
CA ARG A 73 -24.22 13.58 15.65
C ARG A 73 -25.66 13.37 15.21
N GLY A 74 -26.59 13.17 16.16
CA GLY A 74 -28.02 12.98 15.86
C GLY A 74 -28.32 11.66 15.13
N VAL A 75 -27.47 10.65 15.33
CA VAL A 75 -27.64 9.27 14.80
C VAL A 75 -28.04 8.34 15.94
#